data_AF-A0A5C8JVB7-F1
#
_entry.id   AF-A0A5C8JVB7-F1
#
_cell.length_a   1.000
_cell.length_b   1.000
_cell.length_c   1.000
_cell.angle_alpha   90.00
_cell.angle_beta   90.00
_cell.angle_gamma   90.00
#
_symmetry.space_group_name_H-M   'P 1'
#
loop_
_entity.id
_entity.type
_entity.pdbx_description
1 polymer ?
#
loop_
_entity_poly.entity_id
_entity_poly.type
_entity_poly.pdbx_seq_one_letter_code
_entity_poly.pdbx_strand_id
1 'polypeptide(L)'
;MRCPPACAALLAAFLITSCGTGERAGHPPPPTPVASASGFNGTDAAWLQLMIPMAGRALPMLDLGARRGSTPEVRELAASLAGAHRDELDRLRELRAAAGLPDVNAHEGHDMPGMVTAARLDALRGARGKAFDRLFLESVRAHLDQSVKVTRGERDSGADPRALAMAADLERTRTEQLEALSAVE
;
A
#
# COMPACT_ATOMS: atom_id res chain seq x y z
N MET A 1 -39.97 27.29 52.92
CA MET A 1 -39.73 28.29 54.00
C MET A 1 -38.50 27.86 54.79
N ARG A 2 -37.50 28.77 54.88
CA ARG A 2 -36.53 29.01 55.97
C ARG A 2 -35.54 27.90 56.42
N CYS A 3 -34.25 28.20 56.21
CA CYS A 3 -33.06 27.79 56.99
C CYS A 3 -33.03 28.54 58.37
N PRO A 4 -32.05 28.41 59.31
CA PRO A 4 -30.82 27.56 59.51
C PRO A 4 -30.74 27.08 61.02
N PRO A 5 -29.60 26.87 61.78
CA PRO A 5 -28.14 26.94 61.50
C PRO A 5 -27.17 25.88 62.12
N ALA A 6 -26.03 25.72 61.44
CA ALA A 6 -24.62 25.76 61.90
C ALA A 6 -23.92 24.68 62.79
N CYS A 7 -22.65 24.46 62.41
CA CYS A 7 -21.44 24.16 63.19
C CYS A 7 -21.17 22.72 63.69
N ALA A 8 -20.18 22.04 63.08
CA ALA A 8 -18.86 21.84 63.69
C ALA A 8 -17.89 21.16 62.72
N ALA A 9 -16.66 21.67 62.69
CA ALA A 9 -15.54 21.23 61.88
C ALA A 9 -14.77 20.08 62.54
N LEU A 10 -14.05 19.28 61.74
CA LEU A 10 -12.77 18.64 62.10
C LEU A 10 -12.11 18.10 60.81
N LEU A 11 -11.24 18.94 60.23
CA LEU A 11 -10.31 18.55 59.16
C LEU A 11 -9.04 18.02 59.83
N ALA A 12 -8.83 16.70 59.78
CA ALA A 12 -7.57 16.08 60.16
C ALA A 12 -6.64 16.05 58.94
N ALA A 13 -5.56 16.84 59.01
CA ALA A 13 -4.48 16.85 58.04
C ALA A 13 -3.58 15.62 58.23
N PHE A 14 -3.50 14.75 57.23
CA PHE A 14 -2.46 13.72 57.14
C PHE A 14 -1.35 14.23 56.20
N LEU A 15 -0.21 14.59 56.78
CA LEU A 15 1.03 14.82 56.05
C LEU A 15 1.77 13.48 55.92
N ILE A 16 1.78 12.93 54.72
CA ILE A 16 2.65 11.80 54.37
C ILE A 16 3.73 12.33 53.44
N THR A 17 4.88 12.69 54.01
CA THR A 17 6.10 13.01 53.27
C THR A 17 6.73 11.71 52.77
N SER A 18 6.41 11.34 51.53
CA SER A 18 7.12 10.29 50.79
C SER A 18 8.17 10.93 49.90
N CYS A 19 9.39 11.08 50.43
CA CYS A 19 10.58 11.35 49.61
C CYS A 19 11.04 10.04 48.96
N GLY A 20 10.48 9.75 47.78
CA GLY A 20 11.03 8.76 46.86
C GLY A 20 11.88 9.48 45.80
N THR A 21 13.20 9.43 45.95
CA THR A 21 14.16 9.78 44.88
C THR A 21 14.09 8.71 43.80
N GLY A 22 13.14 8.87 42.89
CA GLY A 22 13.08 8.16 41.61
C GLY A 22 13.76 9.03 40.55
N GLU A 23 15.01 8.72 40.24
CA GLU A 23 15.76 9.28 39.13
C GLU A 23 15.05 8.86 37.83
N ARG A 24 14.16 9.72 37.32
CA ARG A 24 13.59 9.56 35.98
C ARG A 24 14.71 9.82 34.99
N ALA A 25 15.28 8.75 34.44
CA ALA A 25 16.00 8.82 33.18
C ALA A 25 15.12 9.59 32.17
N GLY A 26 15.59 10.76 31.75
CA GLY A 26 14.86 11.61 30.81
C GLY A 26 14.59 10.83 29.53
N HIS A 27 13.31 10.63 29.22
CA HIS A 27 12.93 10.17 27.89
C HIS A 27 13.41 11.23 26.90
N PRO A 28 14.22 10.88 25.88
CA PRO A 28 14.51 11.85 24.82
C PRO A 28 13.17 12.30 24.23
N PRO A 29 13.03 13.59 23.86
CA PRO A 29 11.81 14.04 23.20
C PRO A 29 11.55 13.14 21.97
N PRO A 30 10.27 12.82 21.67
CA PRO A 30 9.96 12.10 20.44
C PRO A 30 10.58 12.87 19.27
N PRO A 31 11.13 12.18 18.26
CA PRO A 31 11.68 12.85 17.09
C PRO A 31 10.60 13.77 16.52
N THR A 32 10.94 15.05 16.36
CA THR A 32 10.09 16.00 15.64
C THR A 32 9.85 15.44 14.24
N PRO A 33 8.58 15.38 13.77
CA PRO A 33 8.34 15.03 12.38
C PRO A 33 9.06 16.08 11.54
N VAL A 34 10.09 15.65 10.82
CA VAL A 34 10.67 16.47 9.76
C VAL A 34 9.57 16.60 8.74
N ALA A 35 8.96 17.78 8.64
CA ALA A 35 8.06 18.08 7.54
C ALA A 35 8.85 17.85 6.26
N SER A 36 8.52 16.80 5.52
CA SER A 36 9.09 16.58 4.21
C SER A 36 8.80 17.84 3.40
N ALA A 37 9.86 18.55 3.01
CA ALA A 37 9.75 19.76 2.18
C ALA A 37 9.21 19.48 0.77
N SER A 38 8.76 18.25 0.51
CA SER A 38 8.49 17.69 -0.81
C SER A 38 7.03 17.83 -1.26
N GLY A 39 6.13 18.39 -0.46
CA GLY A 39 4.70 18.54 -0.82
C GLY A 39 3.90 17.23 -0.73
N PHE A 40 4.56 16.11 -0.42
CA PHE A 40 3.93 14.82 -0.20
C PHE A 40 3.31 14.72 1.19
N ASN A 41 2.10 14.19 1.29
CA ASN A 41 1.45 13.83 2.54
C ASN A 41 1.64 12.33 2.88
N GLY A 42 1.01 11.89 3.98
CA GLY A 42 1.08 10.50 4.41
C GLY A 42 0.40 9.51 3.47
N THR A 43 -0.65 9.93 2.75
CA THR A 43 -1.33 9.10 1.74
C THR A 43 -0.40 8.85 0.57
N ASP A 44 0.24 9.90 0.04
CA ASP A 44 1.16 9.78 -1.09
C ASP A 44 2.31 8.81 -0.74
N ALA A 45 2.85 8.93 0.47
CA ALA A 45 3.91 8.06 0.97
C ALA A 45 3.44 6.60 1.10
N ALA A 46 2.28 6.36 1.72
CA ALA A 46 1.73 5.03 1.90
C ALA A 46 1.38 4.36 0.56
N TRP A 47 0.83 5.13 -0.38
CA TRP A 47 0.50 4.66 -1.72
C TRP A 47 1.76 4.26 -2.49
N LEU A 48 2.82 5.08 -2.48
CA LEU A 48 4.11 4.73 -3.10
C LEU A 48 4.73 3.48 -2.46
N GLN A 49 4.70 3.40 -1.13
CA GLN A 49 5.23 2.25 -0.38
C GLN A 49 4.47 0.96 -0.68
N LEU A 50 3.19 1.02 -1.05
CA LEU A 50 2.37 -0.14 -1.39
C LEU A 50 2.40 -0.49 -2.88
N MET A 51 2.24 0.50 -3.76
CA MET A 51 2.10 0.28 -5.20
C MET A 51 3.38 -0.27 -5.84
N ILE A 52 4.56 0.16 -5.36
CA ILE A 52 5.86 -0.33 -5.83
C ILE A 52 6.02 -1.86 -5.62
N PRO A 53 5.88 -2.41 -4.39
CA PRO A 53 5.99 -3.85 -4.19
C PRO A 53 4.82 -4.62 -4.84
N MET A 54 3.61 -4.04 -4.91
CA MET A 54 2.50 -4.66 -5.65
C MET A 54 2.86 -4.87 -7.13
N ALA A 55 3.33 -3.82 -7.82
CA ALA A 55 3.75 -3.90 -9.22
C ALA A 55 4.95 -4.84 -9.40
N GLY A 56 5.96 -4.75 -8.53
CA GLY A 56 7.13 -5.60 -8.57
C GLY A 56 6.80 -7.09 -8.43
N ARG A 57 5.89 -7.46 -7.52
CA ARG A 57 5.46 -8.86 -7.31
C ARG A 57 4.57 -9.39 -8.42
N ALA A 58 3.94 -8.54 -9.23
CA ALA A 58 3.16 -8.96 -10.39
C ALA A 58 4.03 -9.43 -11.56
N LEU A 59 5.22 -8.85 -11.75
CA LEU A 59 6.09 -9.12 -12.92
C LEU A 59 6.40 -10.61 -13.13
N PRO A 60 6.79 -11.42 -12.11
CA PRO A 60 7.05 -12.84 -12.32
C PRO A 60 5.84 -13.62 -12.82
N MET A 61 4.62 -13.24 -12.39
CA MET A 61 3.38 -13.85 -12.87
C MET A 61 3.09 -13.45 -14.31
N LEU A 62 3.20 -12.16 -14.64
CA LEU A 62 2.97 -11.65 -16.00
C LEU A 62 3.96 -12.26 -17.00
N ASP A 63 5.24 -12.34 -16.63
CA ASP A 63 6.27 -13.00 -17.42
C ASP A 63 6.02 -14.49 -17.62
N LEU A 64 5.44 -15.16 -16.62
CA LEU A 64 5.04 -16.55 -16.75
C LEU A 64 3.89 -16.69 -17.73
N GLY A 65 2.88 -15.81 -17.67
CA GLY A 65 1.78 -15.74 -18.62
C GLY A 65 2.25 -15.53 -20.06
N ALA A 66 3.16 -14.58 -20.29
CA ALA A 66 3.70 -14.28 -21.61
C ALA A 66 4.40 -15.49 -22.25
N ARG A 67 5.09 -16.30 -21.44
CA ARG A 67 5.80 -17.50 -21.93
C ARG A 67 4.91 -18.74 -22.05
N ARG A 68 3.90 -18.88 -21.18
CA ARG A 68 3.21 -20.16 -20.94
C ARG A 68 1.71 -20.14 -21.12
N GLY A 69 1.13 -18.97 -21.42
CA GLY A 69 -0.27 -18.84 -21.81
C GLY A 69 -0.59 -19.82 -22.94
N SER A 70 -1.72 -20.52 -22.83
CA SER A 70 -2.05 -21.61 -23.76
C SER A 70 -2.54 -21.09 -25.11
N THR A 71 -3.16 -19.90 -25.14
CA THR A 71 -3.56 -19.21 -26.36
C THR A 71 -2.61 -18.04 -26.69
N PRO A 72 -2.51 -17.61 -27.96
CA PRO A 72 -1.78 -16.39 -28.34
C PRO A 72 -2.27 -15.14 -27.60
N GLU A 73 -3.57 -14.99 -27.44
CA GLU A 73 -4.21 -13.82 -26.84
C GLU A 73 -3.81 -13.65 -25.37
N VAL A 74 -3.75 -14.74 -24.60
CA VAL A 74 -3.29 -14.70 -23.20
C VAL A 74 -1.81 -14.32 -23.11
N ARG A 75 -0.97 -14.82 -24.04
CA ARG A 75 0.46 -14.48 -24.07
C ARG A 75 0.68 -13.02 -24.43
N GLU A 76 -0.06 -12.50 -25.40
CA GLU A 76 0.01 -11.10 -25.84
C GLU A 76 -0.48 -10.14 -24.75
N LEU A 77 -1.62 -10.43 -24.11
CA LEU A 77 -2.08 -9.68 -22.95
C LEU A 77 -1.01 -9.65 -21.85
N ALA A 78 -0.50 -10.82 -21.47
CA ALA A 78 0.48 -10.93 -20.41
C ALA A 78 1.78 -10.16 -20.71
N ALA A 79 2.26 -10.22 -21.96
CA ALA A 79 3.44 -9.47 -22.39
C ALA A 79 3.22 -7.95 -22.36
N SER A 80 2.06 -7.49 -22.84
CA SER A 80 1.66 -6.08 -22.80
C SER A 80 1.60 -5.56 -21.35
N LEU A 81 0.92 -6.31 -20.47
CA LEU A 81 0.86 -5.99 -19.05
C LEU A 81 2.25 -5.95 -18.41
N ALA A 82 3.12 -6.93 -18.70
CA ALA A 82 4.47 -6.97 -18.16
C ALA A 82 5.30 -5.75 -18.60
N GLY A 83 5.16 -5.29 -19.84
CA GLY A 83 5.79 -4.06 -20.33
C GLY A 83 5.31 -2.84 -19.55
N ALA A 84 4.00 -2.63 -19.49
CA ALA A 84 3.40 -1.51 -18.78
C ALA A 84 3.81 -1.46 -17.29
N HIS A 85 3.79 -2.60 -16.60
CA HIS A 85 4.17 -2.65 -15.18
C HIS A 85 5.65 -2.32 -14.93
N ARG A 86 6.56 -2.61 -15.88
CA ARG A 86 7.97 -2.22 -15.75
C ARG A 86 8.13 -0.71 -15.88
N ASP A 87 7.52 -0.13 -16.92
CA ASP A 87 7.58 1.32 -17.16
C ASP A 87 6.95 2.10 -15.99
N GLU A 88 5.84 1.60 -15.45
CA GLU A 88 5.18 2.18 -14.28
C GLU A 88 6.03 2.05 -13.01
N LEU A 89 6.70 0.90 -12.81
CA LEU A 89 7.56 0.67 -11.65
C LEU A 89 8.75 1.65 -11.63
N ASP A 90 9.31 1.97 -12.79
CA ASP A 90 10.38 2.95 -12.90
C ASP A 90 9.86 4.36 -12.55
N ARG A 91 8.71 4.78 -13.10
CA ARG A 91 8.07 6.06 -12.73
C ARG A 91 7.72 6.15 -11.24
N LEU A 92 7.21 5.07 -10.64
CA LEU A 92 6.90 5.02 -9.21
C LEU A 92 8.17 5.16 -8.35
N ARG A 93 9.27 4.54 -8.75
CA ARG A 93 10.56 4.64 -8.04
C ARG A 93 11.17 6.04 -8.14
N GLU A 94 11.08 6.67 -9.30
CA GLU A 94 11.48 8.07 -9.49
C GLU A 94 10.65 8.99 -8.61
N LEU A 95 9.33 8.79 -8.57
CA LEU A 95 8.43 9.59 -7.74
C LEU A 95 8.72 9.39 -6.24
N ARG A 96 8.99 8.15 -5.81
CA ARG A 96 9.44 7.84 -4.43
C ARG A 96 10.75 8.56 -4.08
N ALA A 97 11.71 8.57 -5.00
CA ALA A 97 12.98 9.28 -4.80
C ALA A 97 12.74 10.80 -4.68
N ALA A 98 11.88 11.37 -5.52
CA ALA A 98 11.48 12.77 -5.45
C ALA A 98 10.73 13.12 -4.15
N ALA A 99 10.02 12.16 -3.57
CA ALA A 99 9.37 12.30 -2.27
C ALA A 99 10.34 12.24 -1.08
N GLY A 100 11.61 11.83 -1.31
CA GLY A 100 12.60 11.63 -0.25
C GLY A 100 12.33 10.38 0.59
N LEU A 101 11.54 9.43 0.08
CA LEU A 101 11.20 8.21 0.80
C LEU A 101 12.33 7.17 0.66
N PRO A 102 12.63 6.42 1.73
CA PRO A 102 13.66 5.39 1.69
C PRO A 102 13.31 4.25 0.72
N ASP A 103 14.33 3.67 0.08
CA ASP A 103 14.18 2.46 -0.73
C ASP A 103 14.15 1.20 0.16
N VAL A 104 13.08 1.08 0.93
CA VAL A 104 12.80 -0.09 1.78
C VAL A 104 11.40 -0.59 1.51
N ASN A 105 11.26 -1.90 1.37
CA ASN A 105 9.94 -2.53 1.23
C ASN A 105 9.31 -2.70 2.62
N ALA A 106 8.42 -1.78 3.00
CA ALA A 106 7.68 -1.85 4.26
C ALA A 106 6.71 -3.05 4.34
N HIS A 107 6.42 -3.70 3.21
CA HIS A 107 5.54 -4.86 3.10
C HIS A 107 6.30 -6.16 2.81
N GLU A 108 7.61 -6.18 3.04
CA GLU A 108 8.41 -7.41 2.89
C GLU A 108 7.87 -8.50 3.81
N GLY A 109 7.68 -9.71 3.27
CA GLY A 109 7.13 -10.84 4.02
C GLY A 109 5.63 -10.76 4.37
N HIS A 110 4.91 -9.70 3.93
CA HIS A 110 3.47 -9.57 4.14
C HIS A 110 2.70 -9.78 2.83
N ASP A 111 1.56 -10.48 2.94
CA ASP A 111 0.61 -10.63 1.84
C ASP A 111 -0.59 -9.71 2.08
N MET A 112 -0.82 -8.81 1.12
CA MET A 112 -1.93 -7.87 1.11
C MET A 112 -2.88 -8.20 -0.04
N PRO A 113 -4.16 -7.76 0.00
CA PRO A 113 -5.06 -7.89 -1.14
C PRO A 113 -4.40 -7.38 -2.43
N GLY A 114 -4.65 -8.06 -3.55
CA GLY A 114 -4.11 -7.73 -4.87
C GLY A 114 -2.62 -8.03 -5.07
N MET A 115 -1.88 -8.38 -4.02
CA MET A 115 -0.48 -8.73 -4.14
C MET A 115 -0.33 -10.18 -4.62
N VAL A 116 0.49 -10.42 -5.64
CA VAL A 116 0.75 -11.78 -6.11
C VAL A 116 1.60 -12.52 -5.07
N THR A 117 1.05 -13.59 -4.50
CA THR A 117 1.70 -14.40 -3.45
C THR A 117 2.64 -15.45 -4.01
N ALA A 118 3.62 -15.87 -3.22
CA ALA A 118 4.51 -16.98 -3.59
C ALA A 118 3.71 -18.26 -3.88
N ALA A 119 2.75 -18.58 -3.01
CA ALA A 119 1.86 -19.72 -3.20
C ALA A 119 1.05 -19.63 -4.51
N ARG A 120 0.57 -18.43 -4.88
CA ARG A 120 -0.14 -18.23 -6.15
C ARG A 120 0.79 -18.45 -7.35
N LEU A 121 2.01 -17.92 -7.28
CA LEU A 121 3.01 -18.10 -8.33
C LEU A 121 3.40 -19.57 -8.50
N ASP A 122 3.50 -20.33 -7.41
CA ASP A 122 3.77 -21.77 -7.45
C ASP A 122 2.60 -22.57 -8.04
N ALA A 123 1.35 -22.21 -7.69
CA ALA A 123 0.17 -22.80 -8.31
C ALA A 123 0.16 -22.58 -9.83
N LEU A 124 0.49 -21.38 -10.30
CA LEU A 124 0.64 -21.08 -11.73
C LEU A 124 1.78 -21.89 -12.37
N ARG A 125 2.91 -22.05 -11.69
CA ARG A 125 4.02 -22.88 -12.17
C ARG A 125 3.59 -24.35 -12.34
N GLY A 126 2.70 -24.86 -11.49
CA GLY A 126 2.13 -26.20 -11.54
C GLY A 126 1.04 -26.39 -12.61
N ALA A 127 0.24 -25.36 -12.89
CA ALA A 127 -0.85 -25.43 -13.87
C ALA A 127 -0.37 -25.49 -15.33
N ARG A 128 -1.20 -26.03 -16.24
CA ARG A 128 -0.95 -26.10 -17.70
C ARG A 128 -2.24 -25.90 -18.49
N GLY A 129 -2.12 -25.54 -19.77
CA GLY A 129 -3.25 -25.39 -20.70
C GLY A 129 -4.33 -24.45 -20.16
N LYS A 130 -5.60 -24.79 -20.40
CA LYS A 130 -6.75 -23.98 -19.94
C LYS A 130 -6.78 -23.75 -18.42
N ALA A 131 -6.27 -24.68 -17.62
CA ALA A 131 -6.20 -24.51 -16.18
C ALA A 131 -5.17 -23.45 -15.77
N PHE A 132 -4.07 -23.31 -16.53
CA PHE A 132 -3.11 -22.23 -16.36
C PHE A 132 -3.74 -20.88 -16.73
N ASP A 133 -4.36 -20.79 -17.91
CA ASP A 133 -4.94 -19.54 -18.41
C ASP A 133 -6.00 -19.00 -17.45
N ARG A 134 -6.94 -19.85 -17.01
CA ARG A 134 -7.96 -19.44 -16.02
C ARG A 134 -7.32 -18.91 -14.74
N LEU A 135 -6.38 -19.66 -14.16
CA LEU A 135 -5.71 -19.26 -12.92
C LEU A 135 -4.92 -17.95 -13.09
N PHE A 136 -4.30 -17.77 -14.26
CA PHE A 136 -3.55 -16.57 -14.60
C PHE A 136 -4.47 -15.36 -14.73
N LEU A 137 -5.53 -15.45 -15.53
CA LEU A 137 -6.48 -14.36 -15.76
C LEU A 137 -7.20 -13.96 -14.46
N GLU A 138 -7.63 -14.92 -13.64
CA GLU A 138 -8.20 -14.65 -12.31
C GLU A 138 -7.21 -13.88 -11.42
N SER A 139 -5.93 -14.25 -11.46
CA SER A 139 -4.89 -13.62 -10.63
C SER A 139 -4.56 -12.21 -11.12
N VAL A 140 -4.51 -12.00 -12.44
CA VAL A 140 -4.31 -10.68 -13.04
C VAL A 140 -5.50 -9.78 -12.69
N ARG A 141 -6.74 -10.24 -12.90
CA ARG A 141 -7.95 -9.48 -12.56
C ARG A 141 -7.94 -9.01 -11.10
N ALA A 142 -7.69 -9.93 -10.16
CA ALA A 142 -7.62 -9.60 -8.74
C ALA A 142 -6.51 -8.57 -8.41
N HIS A 143 -5.37 -8.64 -9.09
CA HIS A 143 -4.30 -7.64 -8.96
C HIS A 143 -4.72 -6.26 -9.50
N LEU A 144 -5.30 -6.23 -10.70
CA LEU A 144 -5.72 -5.00 -11.36
C LEU A 144 -6.85 -4.30 -10.60
N ASP A 145 -7.89 -5.03 -10.19
CA ASP A 145 -9.03 -4.50 -9.43
C ASP A 145 -8.57 -3.83 -8.12
N GLN A 146 -7.68 -4.50 -7.40
CA GLN A 146 -7.14 -3.94 -6.17
C GLN A 146 -6.21 -2.76 -6.44
N SER A 147 -5.44 -2.77 -7.54
CA SER A 147 -4.62 -1.63 -7.94
C SER A 147 -5.48 -0.41 -8.22
N VAL A 148 -6.62 -0.56 -8.91
CA VAL A 148 -7.61 0.52 -9.09
C VAL A 148 -8.10 1.06 -7.75
N LYS A 149 -8.47 0.17 -6.82
CA LYS A 149 -8.98 0.56 -5.50
C LYS A 149 -7.95 1.36 -4.69
N VAL A 150 -6.71 0.89 -4.63
CA VAL A 150 -5.63 1.55 -3.87
C VAL A 150 -5.30 2.90 -4.50
N THR A 151 -5.24 2.96 -5.82
CA THR A 151 -4.97 4.19 -6.58
C THR A 151 -6.08 5.22 -6.45
N ARG A 152 -7.35 4.83 -6.35
CA ARG A 152 -8.44 5.75 -6.01
C ARG A 152 -8.26 6.40 -4.65
N GLY A 153 -7.81 5.64 -3.65
CA GLY A 153 -7.49 6.19 -2.34
C GLY A 153 -6.45 7.32 -2.38
N GLU A 154 -5.43 7.15 -3.22
CA GLU A 154 -4.45 8.21 -3.48
C GLU A 154 -5.09 9.42 -4.17
N ARG A 155 -5.92 9.21 -5.19
CA ARG A 155 -6.61 10.31 -5.88
C ARG A 155 -7.52 11.12 -4.96
N ASP A 156 -8.14 10.45 -3.99
CA ASP A 156 -9.12 11.06 -3.09
C ASP A 156 -8.46 11.78 -1.91
N SER A 157 -7.28 11.35 -1.47
CA SER A 157 -6.66 11.78 -0.20
C SER A 157 -5.18 12.16 -0.30
N GLY A 158 -4.60 12.11 -1.50
CA GLY A 158 -3.23 12.56 -1.77
C GLY A 158 -3.09 14.09 -1.80
N ALA A 159 -1.86 14.58 -1.78
CA ALA A 159 -1.54 16.00 -1.79
C ALA A 159 -0.58 16.41 -2.91
N ASP A 160 0.44 15.60 -3.21
CA ASP A 160 1.41 15.97 -4.25
C ASP A 160 0.79 15.86 -5.65
N PRO A 161 0.80 16.93 -6.47
CA PRO A 161 0.19 16.91 -7.81
C PRO A 161 0.78 15.86 -8.76
N ARG A 162 2.04 15.47 -8.59
CA ARG A 162 2.68 14.43 -9.41
C ARG A 162 2.20 13.05 -8.98
N ALA A 163 2.00 12.82 -7.69
CA ALA A 163 1.44 11.57 -7.18
C ALA A 163 -0.02 11.40 -7.62
N LEU A 164 -0.83 12.44 -7.49
CA LEU A 164 -2.22 12.47 -8.00
C LEU A 164 -2.28 12.22 -9.52
N ALA A 165 -1.36 12.80 -10.30
CA ALA A 165 -1.30 12.58 -11.74
C ALA A 165 -0.90 11.13 -12.08
N MET A 166 0.12 10.58 -11.41
CA MET A 166 0.53 9.19 -11.57
C MET A 166 -0.58 8.21 -11.17
N ALA A 167 -1.33 8.52 -10.12
CA ALA A 167 -2.48 7.75 -9.70
C ALA A 167 -3.62 7.79 -10.74
N ALA A 168 -3.94 8.97 -11.28
CA ALA A 168 -4.93 9.09 -12.35
C ALA A 168 -4.53 8.27 -13.61
N ASP A 169 -3.25 8.31 -13.99
CA ASP A 169 -2.70 7.51 -15.09
C ASP A 169 -2.87 6.01 -14.84
N LEU A 170 -2.45 5.55 -13.65
CA LEU A 170 -2.58 4.15 -13.26
C LEU A 170 -4.04 3.69 -13.21
N GLU A 171 -4.98 4.47 -12.67
CA GLU A 171 -6.39 4.06 -12.67
C GLU A 171 -6.93 3.88 -14.09
N ARG A 172 -6.62 4.82 -14.99
CA ARG A 172 -7.02 4.74 -16.39
C ARG A 172 -6.42 3.49 -17.05
N THR A 173 -5.11 3.29 -16.94
CA THR A 173 -4.43 2.14 -17.53
C THR A 173 -4.91 0.82 -16.93
N ARG A 174 -5.15 0.73 -15.62
CA ARG A 174 -5.71 -0.49 -15.00
C ARG A 174 -7.13 -0.78 -15.49
N THR A 175 -7.94 0.25 -15.72
CA THR A 175 -9.28 0.10 -16.31
C THR A 175 -9.20 -0.44 -17.75
N GLU A 176 -8.34 0.14 -18.58
CA GLU A 176 -8.09 -0.35 -19.95
C GLU A 176 -7.57 -1.81 -19.96
N GLN A 177 -6.72 -2.15 -19.00
CA GLN A 177 -6.18 -3.50 -18.84
C GLN A 177 -7.25 -4.51 -18.39
N LEU A 178 -8.20 -4.11 -17.55
CA LEU A 178 -9.35 -4.94 -17.15
C LEU A 178 -10.30 -5.20 -18.33
N GLU A 179 -10.52 -4.21 -19.19
CA GLU A 179 -11.29 -4.39 -20.44
C GLU A 179 -10.57 -5.36 -21.39
N ALA A 180 -9.27 -5.16 -21.61
CA ALA A 180 -8.45 -6.06 -22.44
C ALA A 180 -8.42 -7.50 -21.88
N LEU A 181 -8.38 -7.64 -20.56
CA LEU A 181 -8.46 -8.94 -19.90
C LEU A 181 -9.82 -9.62 -20.11
N SER A 182 -10.91 -8.85 -20.01
CA SER A 182 -12.26 -9.38 -20.22
C SER A 182 -12.50 -9.84 -21.65
N ALA A 183 -11.75 -9.31 -22.62
CA ALA A 183 -11.83 -9.71 -24.03
C ALA A 183 -11.14 -11.06 -24.32
N VAL A 184 -10.33 -11.60 -23.40
CA VAL A 184 -9.58 -12.86 -23.59
C VAL A 184 -9.97 -13.97 -22.61
N GLU A 185 -10.91 -13.72 -21.69
CA GLU A 185 -11.52 -14.72 -20.80
C GLU A 185 -12.54 -15.60 -21.55
#